data_AF-A0A1Q7F827-F1
#
_entry.id   AF-A0A1Q7F827-F1
#
_cell.length_a   1.000
_cell.length_b   1.000
_cell.length_c   1.000
_cell.angle_alpha   90.00
_cell.angle_beta   90.00
_cell.angle_gamma   90.00
#
_symmetry.space_group_name_H-M   'P 1'
#
loop_
_entity.id
_entity.type
_entity.pdbx_description
1 polymer ?
#
loop_
_entity_poly.entity_id
_entity_poly.type
_entity_poly.pdbx_seq_one_letter_code
_entity_poly.pdbx_strand_id
1 'polypeptide(L)'
;MGSNKNLYTILAWALLPPIGSLIFLFVGKDDPDVKYNAAQALVIHGGAFIVWLILWVLTIIVLPLVFLLLLWDVVWFAIWVVGLIMALQAQGGRVNFPVLGPLAASYVPMVEGWAK
;
A
#
# COMPACT_ATOMS: atom_id res chain seq x y z
N MET A 1 -10.60 -13.69 -17.55
CA MET A 1 -11.51 -12.69 -16.93
C MET A 1 -11.00 -11.32 -17.31
N GLY A 2 -11.82 -10.49 -17.96
CA GLY A 2 -11.37 -9.23 -18.56
C GLY A 2 -10.71 -8.31 -17.53
N SER A 3 -9.39 -8.19 -17.61
CA SER A 3 -8.62 -7.37 -16.69
C SER A 3 -8.96 -5.90 -16.93
N ASN A 4 -9.79 -5.32 -16.07
CA ASN A 4 -9.79 -3.87 -15.92
C ASN A 4 -8.54 -3.50 -15.12
N LYS A 5 -7.38 -3.65 -15.79
CA LYS A 5 -6.04 -3.41 -15.26
C LYS A 5 -5.96 -2.08 -14.51
N ASN A 6 -6.55 -1.04 -15.09
CA ASN A 6 -6.63 0.28 -14.51
C ASN A 6 -7.39 0.27 -13.17
N LEU A 7 -8.57 -0.34 -13.13
CA LEU A 7 -9.34 -0.48 -11.89
C LEU A 7 -8.55 -1.27 -10.83
N TYR A 8 -7.89 -2.36 -11.20
CA TYR A 8 -7.13 -3.17 -10.24
C TYR A 8 -5.92 -2.42 -9.69
N THR A 9 -5.22 -1.67 -10.52
CA THR A 9 -4.16 -0.75 -10.07
C THR A 9 -4.72 0.27 -9.08
N ILE A 10 -5.86 0.92 -9.39
CA ILE A 10 -6.49 1.89 -8.48
C ILE A 10 -6.86 1.22 -7.15
N LEU A 11 -7.53 0.07 -7.19
CA LEU A 11 -7.99 -0.60 -5.98
C LEU A 11 -6.85 -1.20 -5.14
N ALA A 12 -5.74 -1.61 -5.76
CA ALA A 12 -4.54 -2.03 -5.05
C ALA A 12 -3.98 -0.92 -4.15
N TRP A 13 -4.11 0.35 -4.56
CA TRP A 13 -3.67 1.52 -3.81
C TRP A 13 -4.76 2.13 -2.92
N ALA A 14 -6.03 2.02 -3.31
CA ALA A 14 -7.12 2.77 -2.68
C ALA A 14 -7.96 1.96 -1.69
N LEU A 15 -8.19 0.67 -1.96
CA LEU A 15 -9.17 -0.12 -1.22
C LEU A 15 -8.61 -0.53 0.15
N LEU A 16 -9.09 0.11 1.23
CA LEU A 16 -8.81 -0.23 2.63
C LEU A 16 -7.38 -0.78 2.88
N PRO A 17 -6.30 -0.03 2.58
CA PRO A 17 -4.97 -0.61 2.65
C PRO A 17 -4.55 -0.96 4.08
N PRO A 18 -3.75 -2.02 4.29
CA PRO A 18 -3.12 -2.86 3.27
C PRO A 18 -4.02 -3.98 2.68
N ILE A 19 -5.27 -4.11 3.12
CA ILE A 19 -6.14 -5.24 2.76
C ILE A 19 -6.41 -5.29 1.27
N GLY A 20 -6.76 -4.17 0.63
CA GLY A 20 -6.95 -4.14 -0.83
C GLY A 20 -5.68 -4.48 -1.59
N SER A 21 -4.52 -3.97 -1.15
CA SER A 21 -3.24 -4.32 -1.75
C SER A 21 -2.98 -5.83 -1.71
N LEU A 22 -3.31 -6.48 -0.60
CA LEU A 22 -3.22 -7.95 -0.48
C LEU A 22 -4.23 -8.66 -1.39
N ILE A 23 -5.48 -8.21 -1.47
CA ILE A 23 -6.49 -8.82 -2.35
C ILE A 23 -6.03 -8.76 -3.81
N PHE A 24 -5.60 -7.58 -4.29
CA PHE A 24 -5.21 -7.39 -5.68
C PHE A 24 -3.87 -8.02 -6.04
N LEU A 25 -3.04 -8.38 -5.04
CA LEU A 25 -1.85 -9.20 -5.25
C LEU A 25 -2.22 -10.59 -5.79
N PHE A 26 -3.32 -11.18 -5.30
CA PHE A 26 -3.80 -12.49 -5.74
C PHE A 26 -4.78 -12.40 -6.90
N VAL A 27 -5.71 -11.44 -6.87
CA VAL A 27 -6.72 -11.26 -7.94
C VAL A 27 -6.07 -10.82 -9.25
N GLY A 28 -5.07 -9.94 -9.18
CA GLY A 28 -4.35 -9.40 -10.34
C GLY A 28 -3.07 -10.15 -10.70
N LYS A 29 -2.81 -11.32 -10.10
CA LYS A 29 -1.50 -12.01 -10.17
C LYS A 29 -1.02 -12.35 -11.58
N ASP A 30 -1.94 -12.51 -12.53
CA ASP A 30 -1.64 -12.86 -13.92
C ASP A 30 -1.26 -11.64 -14.78
N ASP A 31 -1.45 -10.41 -14.26
CA ASP A 31 -0.99 -9.17 -14.88
C ASP A 31 0.24 -8.63 -14.13
N PRO A 32 1.42 -8.50 -14.78
CA PRO A 32 2.66 -8.15 -14.10
C PRO A 32 2.64 -6.73 -13.50
N ASP A 33 1.89 -5.79 -14.07
CA ASP A 33 1.84 -4.43 -13.54
C ASP A 33 0.84 -4.31 -12.40
N VAL A 34 -0.30 -5.00 -12.47
CA VAL A 34 -1.23 -5.07 -11.33
C VAL A 34 -0.57 -5.75 -10.14
N LYS A 35 0.10 -6.88 -10.38
CA LYS A 35 0.85 -7.61 -9.36
C LYS A 35 1.96 -6.76 -8.74
N TYR A 36 2.73 -6.03 -9.55
CA TYR A 36 3.75 -5.10 -9.06
C TYR A 36 3.15 -3.97 -8.23
N ASN A 37 2.06 -3.35 -8.70
CA ASN A 37 1.36 -2.29 -7.97
C ASN A 37 0.82 -2.77 -6.62
N ALA A 38 0.19 -3.94 -6.62
CA ALA A 38 -0.31 -4.57 -5.40
C ALA A 38 0.82 -4.89 -4.41
N ALA A 39 1.95 -5.41 -4.91
CA ALA A 39 3.11 -5.67 -4.08
C ALA A 39 3.75 -4.39 -3.52
N GLN A 40 3.95 -3.36 -4.36
CA GLN A 40 4.50 -2.06 -3.91
C GLN A 40 3.57 -1.39 -2.90
N ALA A 41 2.27 -1.34 -3.17
CA ALA A 41 1.26 -0.80 -2.26
C ALA A 41 1.22 -1.58 -0.94
N LEU A 42 1.33 -2.91 -0.99
CA LEU A 42 1.34 -3.76 0.20
C LEU A 42 2.60 -3.53 1.05
N VAL A 43 3.77 -3.33 0.45
CA VAL A 43 4.99 -2.97 1.21
C VAL A 43 4.81 -1.63 1.90
N ILE A 44 4.33 -0.61 1.18
CA ILE A 44 4.20 0.76 1.72
C ILE A 44 3.10 0.83 2.78
N HIS A 45 1.89 0.35 2.47
CA HIS A 45 0.77 0.37 3.42
C HIS A 45 0.93 -0.65 4.55
N GLY A 46 1.52 -1.80 4.27
CA GLY A 46 1.85 -2.80 5.29
C GLY A 46 2.88 -2.25 6.28
N GLY A 47 3.92 -1.57 5.79
CA GLY A 47 4.87 -0.86 6.63
C GLY A 47 4.20 0.24 7.47
N ALA A 48 3.32 1.05 6.85
CA ALA A 48 2.60 2.09 7.57
C ALA A 48 1.66 1.55 8.65
N PHE A 49 1.00 0.42 8.39
CA PHE A 49 0.16 -0.28 9.34
C PHE A 49 0.95 -0.86 10.52
N ILE A 50 2.15 -1.40 10.27
CA ILE A 50 3.03 -1.89 11.36
C ILE A 50 3.42 -0.74 12.29
N VAL A 51 3.77 0.43 11.76
CA VAL A 51 4.06 1.61 12.59
C VAL A 51 2.84 2.03 13.40
N TRP A 52 1.65 2.02 12.78
CA TRP A 52 0.40 2.31 13.45
C TRP A 52 0.13 1.35 14.61
N LEU A 53 0.33 0.03 14.42
CA LEU A 53 0.18 -0.96 15.48
C LEU A 53 1.15 -0.73 16.65
N ILE A 54 2.40 -0.40 16.35
CA ILE A 54 3.40 -0.09 17.38
C ILE A 54 2.96 1.12 18.21
N LEU A 55 2.57 2.21 17.53
CA LEU A 55 2.09 3.42 18.21
C LEU A 55 0.84 3.12 19.03
N TRP A 56 -0.12 2.37 18.48
CA TRP A 56 -1.34 1.98 19.17
C TRP A 56 -1.04 1.23 20.47
N VAL A 57 -0.17 0.21 20.44
CA VAL A 57 0.24 -0.51 21.66
C VAL A 57 0.91 0.42 22.66
N LEU A 58 1.78 1.34 22.22
CA LEU A 58 2.42 2.31 23.11
C LEU A 58 1.41 3.25 23.79
N THR A 59 0.32 3.64 23.10
CA THR A 59 -0.72 4.48 23.71
C THR A 59 -1.47 3.81 24.85
N ILE A 60 -1.60 2.47 24.81
CA ILE A 60 -2.22 1.69 25.90
C ILE A 60 -1.43 1.83 27.20
N ILE A 61 -0.10 1.93 27.09
CA ILE A 61 0.83 2.02 28.22
C ILE A 61 1.04 3.48 28.65
N VAL A 62 1.13 4.39 27.68
CA VAL A 62 1.48 5.81 27.91
C VAL A 62 0.47 6.69 27.15
N LEU A 63 -0.63 7.03 27.84
CA LEU A 63 -1.74 7.78 27.27
C LEU A 63 -1.33 9.06 26.52
N PRO A 64 -0.35 9.87 26.97
CA PRO A 64 0.10 11.04 26.22
C PRO A 64 0.60 10.75 24.81
N LEU A 65 1.04 9.53 24.48
CA LEU A 65 1.51 9.17 23.13
C LEU A 65 0.37 9.10 22.10
N VAL A 66 -0.90 9.25 22.50
CA VAL A 66 -2.05 9.34 21.58
C VAL A 66 -1.86 10.41 20.52
N PHE A 67 -1.16 11.52 20.83
CA PHE A 67 -0.90 12.57 19.83
C PHE A 67 -0.02 12.05 18.67
N LEU A 68 0.93 11.15 18.95
CA LEU A 68 1.78 10.55 17.91
C LEU A 68 0.98 9.62 17.01
N LEU A 69 0.03 8.87 17.58
CA LEU A 69 -0.87 8.02 16.81
C LEU A 69 -1.73 8.86 15.86
N LEU A 70 -2.33 9.95 16.35
CA LEU A 70 -3.12 10.87 15.52
C LEU A 70 -2.27 11.55 14.43
N LEU A 71 -1.03 11.95 14.76
CA LEU A 71 -0.10 12.50 13.78
C LEU A 71 0.24 11.46 12.72
N TRP A 72 0.43 10.20 13.12
CA TRP A 72 0.71 9.11 12.20
C TRP A 72 -0.47 8.80 11.28
N ASP A 73 -1.70 8.87 11.78
CA ASP A 73 -2.91 8.72 10.96
C ASP A 73 -2.95 9.74 9.81
N VAL A 74 -2.55 10.98 10.08
CA VAL A 74 -2.44 12.03 9.04
C VAL A 74 -1.34 11.70 8.03
N VAL A 75 -0.17 11.23 8.48
CA VAL A 75 0.93 10.81 7.60
C VAL A 75 0.50 9.64 6.72
N TRP A 76 -0.14 8.63 7.29
CA TRP A 76 -0.61 7.47 6.54
C TRP A 76 -1.75 7.85 5.57
N PHE A 77 -2.65 8.74 5.97
CA PHE A 77 -3.66 9.30 5.06
C PHE A 77 -3.01 10.04 3.89
N ALA A 78 -1.94 10.81 4.10
CA ALA A 78 -1.20 11.45 3.03
C ALA A 78 -0.54 10.43 2.08
N ILE A 79 0.08 9.37 2.62
CA ILE A 79 0.63 8.26 1.83
C ILE A 79 -0.46 7.62 0.96
N TRP A 80 -1.64 7.39 1.53
CA TRP A 80 -2.81 6.86 0.82
C TRP A 80 -3.27 7.78 -0.31
N VAL A 81 -3.44 9.08 -0.04
CA VAL A 81 -3.84 10.07 -1.06
C VAL A 81 -2.84 10.10 -2.22
N VAL A 82 -1.54 10.14 -1.92
CA VAL A 82 -0.49 10.12 -2.95
C VAL A 82 -0.57 8.84 -3.78
N GLY A 83 -0.72 7.69 -3.14
CA GLY A 83 -0.86 6.40 -3.82
C GLY A 83 -2.08 6.36 -4.75
N LEU A 84 -3.23 6.84 -4.27
CA LEU A 84 -4.46 6.95 -5.06
C LEU A 84 -4.28 7.86 -6.28
N ILE A 85 -3.73 9.07 -6.09
CA ILE A 85 -3.51 10.03 -7.18
C ILE A 85 -2.58 9.41 -8.25
N MET A 86 -1.47 8.81 -7.82
CA MET A 86 -0.54 8.17 -8.75
C MET A 86 -1.17 6.98 -9.48
N ALA A 87 -1.98 6.17 -8.80
CA ALA A 87 -2.68 5.04 -9.41
C ALA A 87 -3.71 5.50 -10.46
N LEU A 88 -4.44 6.59 -10.18
CA LEU A 88 -5.36 7.22 -11.14
C LEU A 88 -4.61 7.75 -12.38
N GLN A 89 -3.39 8.27 -12.20
CA GLN A 89 -2.55 8.78 -13.28
C GLN A 89 -1.83 7.68 -14.07
N ALA A 90 -1.60 6.51 -13.47
CA ALA A 90 -0.83 5.42 -14.07
C ALA A 90 -1.57 4.70 -15.21
N GLN A 91 -2.90 4.85 -15.33
CA GLN A 91 -3.72 4.21 -16.38
C GLN A 91 -3.52 2.68 -16.46
N GLY A 92 -3.38 2.03 -15.30
CA GLY A 92 -3.07 0.60 -15.20
C GLY A 92 -1.59 0.24 -15.35
N GLY A 93 -0.72 1.20 -15.62
CA GLY A 93 0.74 1.03 -15.56
C GLY A 93 1.27 0.92 -14.12
N ARG A 94 2.59 0.75 -13.98
CA ARG A 94 3.25 0.73 -12.68
C ARG A 94 3.24 2.11 -12.04
N VAL A 95 2.87 2.17 -10.77
CA VAL A 95 3.00 3.36 -9.93
C VAL A 95 4.46 3.52 -9.52
N ASN A 96 4.98 4.72 -9.75
CA ASN A 96 6.29 5.16 -9.26
C ASN A 96 6.05 6.05 -8.03
N PHE A 97 5.84 5.42 -6.87
CA PHE A 97 5.58 6.17 -5.65
C PHE A 97 6.80 7.03 -5.26
N PRO A 98 6.63 8.35 -5.05
CA PRO A 98 7.76 9.23 -4.77
C PRO A 98 8.38 8.91 -3.41
N VAL A 99 9.71 8.94 -3.33
CA VAL A 99 10.52 8.69 -2.11
C VAL A 99 10.42 7.25 -1.59
N LEU A 100 9.22 6.75 -1.29
CA LEU A 100 9.01 5.40 -0.75
C LEU A 100 9.08 4.31 -1.81
N GLY A 101 8.82 4.60 -3.09
CA GLY A 101 8.88 3.60 -4.17
C GLY A 101 10.26 2.94 -4.29
N PRO A 102 11.37 3.70 -4.36
CA PRO A 102 12.73 3.14 -4.33
C PRO A 102 13.04 2.31 -3.08
N LEU A 103 12.51 2.70 -1.92
CA LEU A 103 12.68 1.96 -0.66
C LEU A 103 11.88 0.65 -0.68
N ALA A 104 10.66 0.68 -1.20
CA ALA A 104 9.79 -0.47 -1.31
C ALA A 104 10.28 -1.48 -2.36
N ALA A 105 10.96 -1.02 -3.41
CA ALA A 105 11.40 -1.83 -4.54
C ALA A 105 12.28 -3.03 -4.15
N SER A 106 13.04 -2.94 -3.06
CA SER A 106 13.86 -4.06 -2.56
C SER A 106 13.02 -5.21 -1.97
N TYR A 107 11.79 -4.93 -1.52
CA TYR A 107 10.87 -5.90 -0.92
C TYR A 107 9.79 -6.38 -1.90
N VAL A 108 9.53 -5.64 -2.98
CA VAL A 108 8.51 -5.99 -3.99
C VAL A 108 8.70 -7.41 -4.54
N PRO A 109 9.90 -7.86 -4.98
CA PRO A 109 10.06 -9.20 -5.53
C PRO A 109 9.72 -10.32 -4.53
N MET A 110 10.00 -10.09 -3.24
CA MET A 110 9.65 -11.03 -2.18
C MET A 110 8.11 -11.13 -2.04
N VAL A 111 7.42 -10.00 -2.02
CA VAL A 111 5.96 -9.93 -1.87
C VAL A 111 5.25 -10.50 -3.11
N GLU A 112 5.76 -10.21 -4.31
CA GLU A 112 5.28 -10.82 -5.55
C GLU A 112 5.39 -12.35 -5.53
N GLY A 113 6.36 -12.91 -4.80
CA GLY A 113 6.52 -14.34 -4.60
C GLY A 113 5.41 -15.02 -3.80
N TRP A 114 4.58 -14.25 -3.07
CA TRP A 114 3.46 -14.78 -2.28
C TRP A 114 2.29 -15.23 -3.15
N ALA A 115 2.08 -14.57 -4.29
CA ALA A 115 1.02 -14.89 -5.26
C ALA A 115 1.62 -15.61 -6.48
N LYS A 116 1.59 -16.95 -6.46
CA LYS A 116 1.98 -17.81 -7.58
C LYS A 116 0.81 -18.06 -8.54
#